data_AF-D3HKI1-F1
#
_entry.id   AF-D3HKI1-F1
#
_cell.length_a   1.000
_cell.length_b   1.000
_cell.length_c   1.000
_cell.angle_alpha   90.00
_cell.angle_beta   90.00
_cell.angle_gamma   90.00
#
_symmetry.space_group_name_H-M   'P 1'
#
loop_
_entity.id
_entity.type
_entity.pdbx_description
1 polymer ?
#
loop_
_entity_poly.entity_id
_entity_poly.type
_entity_poly.pdbx_seq_one_letter_code
_entity_poly.pdbx_strand_id
1 'polypeptide(L)'
;MVKGKFMPGSMRDVEDLICEDGITDEVTLLLHKLKPIELALLKATGSDIVRKQLDSPELGPFWVNKFNKLRVANDHAFQFRNPEPQSRADFYCGYVLYLASLKENKNTNNNKYNDYLILSLSRFNCFYAAQEVLTHLIMNCEKNLNIENVNTLYEFMTRMEYLIQQHKTPGCLLLAHTYFYLAGFYQSLDLKKESTECYSSCWEQLHLAQLLESISEREIHNAYFGQGLAMSNAFGLDSISEIKDRCRQFNPKVFTDALRSATEAKAEMMLNNKFKDNMDKNIEDTLSKNSGLQC
;
A
#
# COMPACT_ATOMS: atom_id res chain seq x y z
N MET A 1 -22.56 -39.78 27.38
CA MET A 1 -23.28 -38.91 26.42
C MET A 1 -22.25 -38.12 25.64
N VAL A 2 -22.07 -38.48 24.37
CA VAL A 2 -21.15 -37.80 23.45
C VAL A 2 -21.80 -36.46 23.08
N LYS A 3 -21.22 -35.33 23.54
CA LYS A 3 -21.60 -34.01 23.03
C LYS A 3 -21.24 -34.01 21.54
N GLY A 4 -22.25 -33.92 20.68
CA GLY A 4 -22.07 -33.84 19.24
C GLY A 4 -21.21 -32.62 18.91
N LYS A 5 -20.11 -32.87 18.18
CA LYS A 5 -19.29 -31.83 17.56
C LYS A 5 -20.19 -30.95 16.71
N PHE A 6 -20.43 -29.72 17.16
CA PHE A 6 -20.73 -28.62 16.24
C PHE A 6 -19.59 -28.63 15.22
N MET A 7 -19.87 -28.80 13.94
CA MET A 7 -18.90 -28.47 12.90
C MET A 7 -19.15 -26.99 12.56
N PRO A 8 -18.23 -26.08 12.94
CA PRO A 8 -18.32 -24.67 12.54
C PRO A 8 -18.20 -24.62 11.02
N GLY A 9 -19.24 -24.10 10.36
CA GLY A 9 -19.30 -23.99 8.90
C GLY A 9 -19.32 -22.54 8.42
N SER A 10 -19.63 -21.60 9.32
CA SER A 10 -19.75 -20.18 9.03
C SER A 10 -18.62 -19.35 9.64
N MET A 11 -18.37 -18.17 9.09
CA MET A 11 -17.40 -17.20 9.64
C MET A 11 -17.74 -16.82 11.10
N ARG A 12 -19.04 -16.78 11.45
CA ARG A 12 -19.50 -16.47 12.81
C ARG A 12 -19.13 -17.57 13.79
N ASP A 13 -19.29 -18.82 13.39
CA ASP A 13 -18.97 -19.97 14.25
C ASP A 13 -17.46 -19.98 14.60
N VAL A 14 -16.61 -19.55 13.66
CA VAL A 14 -15.17 -19.38 13.91
C VAL A 14 -14.89 -18.18 14.82
N GLU A 15 -15.64 -17.09 14.64
CA GLU A 15 -15.54 -15.90 15.49
C GLU A 15 -15.89 -16.21 16.95
N ASP A 16 -17.01 -16.92 17.17
CA ASP A 16 -17.48 -17.33 18.48
C ASP A 16 -16.44 -18.25 19.16
N LEU A 17 -15.89 -19.21 18.43
CA LEU A 17 -14.88 -20.13 18.95
C LEU A 17 -13.57 -19.41 19.33
N ILE A 18 -13.15 -18.41 18.55
CA ILE A 18 -12.00 -17.57 18.90
C ILE A 18 -12.27 -16.77 20.18
N CYS A 19 -13.50 -16.28 20.36
CA CYS A 19 -13.88 -15.52 21.56
C CYS A 19 -13.93 -16.40 22.82
N GLU A 20 -14.37 -17.66 22.69
CA GLU A 20 -14.49 -18.61 23.80
C GLU A 20 -13.14 -19.24 24.18
N ASP A 21 -12.42 -19.78 23.20
CA ASP A 21 -11.27 -20.67 23.44
C ASP A 21 -9.91 -20.05 23.04
N GLY A 22 -9.90 -18.89 22.38
CA GLY A 22 -8.68 -18.28 21.83
C GLY A 22 -8.11 -19.06 20.64
N ILE A 23 -6.81 -18.92 20.38
CA ILE A 23 -6.14 -19.66 19.30
C ILE A 23 -5.78 -21.08 19.77
N THR A 24 -6.57 -22.05 19.32
CA THR A 24 -6.32 -23.49 19.49
C THR A 24 -5.96 -24.17 18.17
N ASP A 25 -5.52 -25.43 18.21
CA ASP A 25 -5.30 -26.25 17.00
C ASP A 25 -6.59 -26.40 16.19
N GLU A 26 -7.74 -26.54 16.86
CA GLU A 26 -9.05 -26.64 16.22
C GLU A 26 -9.42 -25.34 15.48
N VAL A 27 -9.25 -24.19 16.13
CA VAL A 27 -9.43 -22.87 15.50
C VAL A 27 -8.51 -22.71 14.30
N THR A 28 -7.23 -23.09 14.44
CA THR A 28 -6.25 -23.00 13.35
C THR A 28 -6.65 -23.87 12.16
N LEU A 29 -7.15 -25.09 12.40
CA LEU A 29 -7.68 -25.97 11.35
C LEU A 29 -8.91 -25.38 10.65
N LEU A 30 -9.78 -24.67 11.37
CA LEU A 30 -10.94 -23.99 10.79
C LEU A 30 -10.53 -22.77 9.96
N LEU A 31 -9.59 -21.96 10.45
CA LEU A 31 -8.99 -20.85 9.69
C LEU A 31 -8.35 -21.32 8.38
N HIS A 32 -7.79 -22.53 8.36
CA HIS A 32 -7.26 -23.14 7.14
C HIS A 32 -8.33 -23.47 6.10
N LYS A 33 -9.57 -23.78 6.53
CA LYS A 33 -10.69 -24.16 5.67
C LYS A 33 -11.47 -22.97 5.12
N LEU A 34 -11.40 -21.80 5.76
CA LEU A 34 -12.03 -20.58 5.26
C LEU A 34 -11.51 -20.23 3.85
N LYS A 35 -12.42 -19.75 2.99
CA LYS A 35 -12.00 -19.16 1.72
C LYS A 35 -11.12 -17.95 1.99
N PRO A 36 -10.18 -17.60 1.08
CA PRO A 36 -9.31 -16.45 1.27
C PRO A 36 -10.06 -15.17 1.65
N ILE A 37 -11.16 -14.87 0.98
CA ILE A 37 -11.99 -13.70 1.25
C ILE A 37 -12.68 -13.75 2.62
N GLU A 38 -13.16 -14.91 3.05
CA GLU A 38 -13.81 -15.08 4.37
C GLU A 38 -12.79 -14.87 5.48
N LEU A 39 -11.57 -15.38 5.33
CA LEU A 39 -10.47 -15.15 6.27
C LEU A 39 -10.07 -13.67 6.35
N ALA A 40 -9.98 -12.99 5.20
CA ALA A 40 -9.66 -11.57 5.15
C ALA A 40 -10.78 -10.71 5.76
N LEU A 41 -12.05 -11.04 5.51
CA LEU A 41 -13.20 -10.38 6.11
C LEU A 41 -13.26 -10.62 7.63
N LEU A 42 -13.01 -11.84 8.10
CA LEU A 42 -12.95 -12.15 9.54
C LEU A 42 -11.94 -11.24 10.25
N LYS A 43 -10.73 -11.08 9.70
CA LYS A 43 -9.72 -10.16 10.26
C LYS A 43 -10.14 -8.68 10.14
N ALA A 44 -10.85 -8.31 9.08
CA ALA A 44 -11.24 -6.92 8.84
C ALA A 44 -12.38 -6.46 9.76
N THR A 45 -13.44 -7.27 9.84
CA THR A 45 -14.73 -6.92 10.47
C THR A 45 -14.99 -7.61 11.79
N GLY A 46 -14.18 -8.61 12.16
CA GLY A 46 -14.32 -9.29 13.46
C GLY A 46 -14.11 -8.35 14.63
N SER A 47 -14.62 -8.77 15.80
CA SER A 47 -14.49 -8.02 17.05
C SER A 47 -13.02 -7.73 17.43
N ASP A 48 -12.80 -6.76 18.33
CA ASP A 48 -11.44 -6.45 18.82
C ASP A 48 -10.71 -7.67 19.41
N ILE A 49 -11.46 -8.54 20.08
CA ILE A 49 -10.92 -9.79 20.66
C ILE A 49 -10.40 -10.67 19.53
N VAL A 50 -11.23 -10.90 18.51
CA VAL A 50 -10.88 -11.76 17.37
C VAL A 50 -9.68 -11.19 16.64
N ARG A 51 -9.63 -9.87 16.41
CA ARG A 51 -8.49 -9.24 15.73
C ARG A 51 -7.19 -9.38 16.52
N LYS A 52 -7.22 -9.17 17.84
CA LYS A 52 -6.05 -9.38 18.71
C LYS A 52 -5.57 -10.83 18.69
N GLN A 53 -6.49 -11.79 18.71
CA GLN A 53 -6.16 -13.21 18.60
C GLN A 53 -5.58 -13.54 17.22
N LEU A 54 -6.13 -12.96 16.14
CA LEU A 54 -5.60 -13.14 14.78
C LEU A 54 -4.23 -12.48 14.58
N ASP A 55 -3.88 -11.47 15.37
CA ASP A 55 -2.56 -10.81 15.39
C ASP A 55 -1.58 -11.45 16.38
N SER A 56 -1.99 -12.53 17.07
CA SER A 56 -1.17 -13.15 18.08
C SER A 56 0.06 -13.85 17.49
N PRO A 57 1.20 -13.90 18.20
CA PRO A 57 2.41 -14.58 17.72
C PRO A 57 2.19 -16.06 17.38
N GLU A 58 1.25 -16.72 18.04
CA GLU A 58 0.88 -18.12 17.82
C GLU A 58 0.40 -18.37 16.38
N LEU A 59 -0.28 -17.40 15.76
CA LEU A 59 -0.69 -17.46 14.35
C LEU A 59 0.37 -16.95 13.37
N GLY A 60 1.55 -16.56 13.83
CA GLY A 60 2.67 -16.14 12.97
C GLY A 60 2.99 -17.15 11.86
N PRO A 61 3.21 -18.45 12.17
CA PRO A 61 3.47 -19.48 11.17
C PRO A 61 2.31 -19.68 10.17
N PHE A 62 1.06 -19.56 10.64
CA PHE A 62 -0.14 -19.64 9.80
C PHE A 62 -0.12 -18.53 8.75
N TRP A 63 0.09 -17.28 9.16
CA TRP A 63 0.12 -16.13 8.25
C TRP A 63 1.32 -16.16 7.30
N VAL A 64 2.49 -16.58 7.77
CA VAL A 64 3.67 -16.78 6.91
C VAL A 64 3.37 -17.80 5.81
N ASN A 65 2.73 -18.92 6.15
CA ASN A 65 2.34 -19.94 5.16
C ASN A 65 1.30 -19.44 4.16
N LYS A 66 0.29 -18.67 4.62
CA LYS A 66 -0.71 -18.05 3.73
C LYS A 66 -0.06 -17.04 2.78
N PHE A 67 0.81 -16.17 3.30
CA PHE A 67 1.57 -15.19 2.53
C PHE A 67 2.49 -15.84 1.49
N ASN A 68 3.30 -16.84 1.88
CA ASN A 68 4.25 -17.52 0.99
C ASN A 68 3.55 -18.32 -0.14
N LYS A 69 2.24 -18.56 -0.03
CA LYS A 69 1.43 -19.22 -1.06
C LYS A 69 0.78 -18.25 -2.06
N LEU A 70 0.85 -16.94 -1.83
CA LEU A 70 0.35 -15.96 -2.78
C LEU A 70 1.12 -16.03 -4.10
N ARG A 71 0.41 -16.05 -5.23
CA ARG A 71 0.99 -16.05 -6.59
C ARG A 71 0.24 -15.06 -7.47
N VAL A 72 0.95 -14.54 -8.46
CA VAL A 72 0.36 -13.72 -9.53
C VAL A 72 -0.06 -14.67 -10.66
N ALA A 73 -1.21 -14.41 -11.29
CA ALA A 73 -1.80 -15.33 -12.26
C ALA A 73 -0.91 -15.56 -13.49
N ASN A 74 -0.20 -14.53 -13.94
CA ASN A 74 0.60 -14.56 -15.18
C ASN A 74 2.10 -14.81 -14.94
N ASP A 75 2.53 -14.84 -13.67
CA ASP A 75 3.90 -15.17 -13.28
C ASP A 75 3.86 -16.01 -11.99
N HIS A 76 3.96 -17.32 -12.18
CA HIS A 76 3.97 -18.29 -11.08
C HIS A 76 5.32 -18.38 -10.36
N ALA A 77 6.39 -17.84 -10.96
CA ALA A 77 7.72 -17.79 -10.35
C ALA A 77 7.84 -16.62 -9.38
N PHE A 78 7.10 -15.53 -9.61
CA PHE A 78 7.04 -14.40 -8.70
C PHE A 78 6.60 -14.81 -7.29
N GLN A 79 7.31 -14.31 -6.29
CA GLN A 79 7.00 -14.45 -4.88
C GLN A 79 7.13 -13.09 -4.20
N PHE A 80 6.16 -12.76 -3.33
CA PHE A 80 6.26 -11.57 -2.50
C PHE A 80 7.41 -11.70 -1.49
N ARG A 81 8.17 -10.63 -1.32
CA ARG A 81 9.20 -10.47 -0.29
C ARG A 81 8.59 -9.96 1.00
N ASN A 82 9.29 -10.15 2.12
CA ASN A 82 8.83 -9.73 3.45
C ASN A 82 8.37 -8.25 3.48
N PRO A 83 7.09 -7.95 3.81
CA PRO A 83 6.52 -6.61 3.69
C PRO A 83 6.75 -5.70 4.91
N GLU A 84 7.67 -6.04 5.83
CA GLU A 84 7.98 -5.21 7.00
C GLU A 84 8.18 -3.72 6.64
N PRO A 85 7.60 -2.79 7.43
CA PRO A 85 6.99 -3.01 8.75
C PRO A 85 5.56 -3.54 8.74
N GLN A 86 4.91 -3.66 7.57
CA GLN A 86 3.58 -4.25 7.48
C GLN A 86 3.65 -5.75 7.82
N SER A 87 2.68 -6.25 8.59
CA SER A 87 2.62 -7.67 8.89
C SER A 87 2.26 -8.49 7.64
N ARG A 88 2.76 -9.73 7.54
CA ARG A 88 2.37 -10.65 6.46
C ARG A 88 0.86 -10.97 6.48
N ALA A 89 0.24 -10.90 7.66
CA ALA A 89 -1.20 -11.06 7.82
C ALA A 89 -1.96 -9.91 7.14
N ASP A 90 -1.59 -8.66 7.43
CA ASP A 90 -2.21 -7.48 6.84
C ASP A 90 -1.95 -7.41 5.34
N PHE A 91 -0.72 -7.71 4.90
CA PHE A 91 -0.42 -7.81 3.47
C PHE A 91 -1.32 -8.82 2.78
N TYR A 92 -1.44 -10.03 3.33
CA TYR A 92 -2.28 -11.08 2.77
C TYR A 92 -3.74 -10.66 2.71
N CYS A 93 -4.31 -10.15 3.81
CA CYS A 93 -5.71 -9.76 3.88
C CYS A 93 -6.03 -8.57 2.98
N GLY A 94 -5.16 -7.55 2.96
CA GLY A 94 -5.26 -6.42 2.04
C GLY A 94 -5.22 -6.87 0.59
N TYR A 95 -4.21 -7.65 0.19
CA TYR A 95 -4.09 -8.12 -1.18
C TYR A 95 -5.27 -9.00 -1.62
N VAL A 96 -5.77 -9.89 -0.74
CA VAL A 96 -6.94 -10.72 -1.02
C VAL A 96 -8.21 -9.89 -1.21
N LEU A 97 -8.44 -8.88 -0.37
CA LEU A 97 -9.62 -7.99 -0.51
C LEU A 97 -9.52 -7.11 -1.76
N TYR A 98 -8.33 -6.64 -2.10
CA TYR A 98 -8.07 -5.96 -3.37
C TYR A 98 -8.42 -6.87 -4.57
N LEU A 99 -7.91 -8.11 -4.59
CA LEU A 99 -8.25 -9.05 -5.66
C LEU A 99 -9.75 -9.42 -5.68
N ALA A 100 -10.41 -9.43 -4.52
CA ALA A 100 -11.84 -9.64 -4.43
C ALA A 100 -12.60 -8.45 -5.03
N SER A 101 -12.21 -7.21 -4.74
CA SER A 101 -12.85 -6.02 -5.33
C SER A 101 -12.78 -6.06 -6.85
N LEU A 102 -11.62 -6.40 -7.44
CA LEU A 102 -11.47 -6.51 -8.89
C LEU A 102 -12.38 -7.55 -9.57
N LYS A 103 -12.92 -8.52 -8.82
CA LYS A 103 -13.85 -9.53 -9.34
C LYS A 103 -15.31 -9.09 -9.25
N GLU A 104 -15.61 -8.05 -8.49
CA GLU A 104 -16.96 -7.50 -8.34
C GLU A 104 -17.31 -6.58 -9.51
N ASN A 105 -18.60 -6.50 -9.85
CA ASN A 105 -19.07 -5.62 -10.91
C ASN A 105 -19.17 -4.18 -10.39
N LYS A 106 -18.44 -3.24 -11.01
CA LYS A 106 -18.43 -1.82 -10.65
C LYS A 106 -19.80 -1.13 -10.80
N ASN A 107 -20.76 -1.74 -11.51
CA ASN A 107 -22.05 -1.13 -11.89
C ASN A 107 -23.29 -1.71 -11.17
N THR A 108 -23.12 -2.55 -10.14
CA THR A 108 -24.27 -3.12 -9.41
C THR A 108 -24.68 -2.27 -8.21
N ASN A 109 -25.98 -2.23 -7.89
CA ASN A 109 -26.54 -1.57 -6.69
C ASN A 109 -25.93 -2.05 -5.36
N ASN A 110 -25.21 -3.18 -5.36
CA ASN A 110 -24.45 -3.68 -4.22
C ASN A 110 -22.98 -3.28 -4.38
N ASN A 111 -22.51 -2.33 -3.58
CA ASN A 111 -21.21 -1.70 -3.78
C ASN A 111 -20.04 -2.49 -3.17
N LYS A 112 -20.06 -3.83 -3.33
CA LYS A 112 -19.02 -4.72 -2.81
C LYS A 112 -17.63 -4.37 -3.34
N TYR A 113 -17.56 -3.87 -4.56
CA TYR A 113 -16.33 -3.33 -5.14
C TYR A 113 -15.71 -2.27 -4.22
N ASN A 114 -16.47 -1.23 -3.85
CA ASN A 114 -15.97 -0.19 -2.94
C ASN A 114 -15.79 -0.72 -1.52
N ASP A 115 -16.69 -1.58 -1.01
CA ASP A 115 -16.58 -2.10 0.36
C ASP A 115 -15.26 -2.86 0.55
N TYR A 116 -14.92 -3.78 -0.36
CA TYR A 116 -13.67 -4.53 -0.29
C TYR A 116 -12.45 -3.65 -0.52
N LEU A 117 -12.53 -2.67 -1.44
CA LEU A 117 -11.43 -1.75 -1.71
C LEU A 117 -11.16 -0.83 -0.51
N ILE A 118 -12.20 -0.31 0.13
CA ILE A 118 -12.10 0.52 1.35
C ILE A 118 -11.52 -0.31 2.49
N LEU A 119 -11.99 -1.54 2.72
CA LEU A 119 -11.43 -2.41 3.75
C LEU A 119 -9.95 -2.72 3.47
N SER A 120 -9.62 -3.07 2.22
CA SER A 120 -8.24 -3.33 1.79
C SER A 120 -7.31 -2.14 2.08
N LEU A 121 -7.78 -0.92 1.82
CA LEU A 121 -7.00 0.29 2.01
C LEU A 121 -6.95 0.72 3.49
N SER A 122 -8.11 1.01 4.08
CA SER A 122 -8.21 1.65 5.41
C SER A 122 -7.85 0.70 6.56
N ARG A 123 -8.09 -0.61 6.41
CA ARG A 123 -7.81 -1.57 7.48
C ARG A 123 -6.41 -2.14 7.38
N PHE A 124 -5.93 -2.38 6.17
CA PHE A 124 -4.69 -3.12 5.94
C PHE A 124 -3.59 -2.30 5.28
N ASN A 125 -3.82 -1.05 4.90
CA ASN A 125 -2.88 -0.21 4.17
C ASN A 125 -2.31 -0.94 2.93
N CYS A 126 -3.20 -1.44 2.07
CA CYS A 126 -2.80 -2.17 0.87
C CYS A 126 -2.40 -1.18 -0.24
N PHE A 127 -1.14 -1.24 -0.68
CA PHE A 127 -0.60 -0.42 -1.76
C PHE A 127 -1.46 -0.48 -3.04
N TYR A 128 -1.84 -1.69 -3.47
CA TYR A 128 -2.62 -1.89 -4.69
C TYR A 128 -4.02 -1.26 -4.61
N ALA A 129 -4.63 -1.26 -3.42
CA ALA A 129 -5.90 -0.60 -3.21
C ALA A 129 -5.75 0.93 -3.26
N ALA A 130 -4.68 1.48 -2.67
CA ALA A 130 -4.37 2.90 -2.79
C ALA A 130 -4.18 3.30 -4.26
N GLN A 131 -3.42 2.51 -5.02
CA GLN A 131 -3.18 2.75 -6.45
C GLN A 131 -4.47 2.70 -7.26
N GLU A 132 -5.34 1.72 -7.05
CA GLU A 132 -6.62 1.60 -7.76
C GLU A 132 -7.54 2.80 -7.46
N VAL A 133 -7.65 3.23 -6.19
CA VAL A 133 -8.48 4.38 -5.81
C VAL A 133 -7.94 5.66 -6.44
N LEU A 134 -6.64 5.92 -6.34
CA LEU A 134 -6.04 7.13 -6.93
C LEU A 134 -6.18 7.15 -8.46
N THR A 135 -5.96 6.00 -9.11
CA THR A 135 -6.16 5.87 -10.56
C THR A 135 -7.61 6.17 -10.93
N HIS A 136 -8.59 5.65 -10.19
CA HIS A 136 -10.00 5.92 -10.44
C HIS A 136 -10.35 7.41 -10.29
N LEU A 137 -9.84 8.07 -9.26
CA LEU A 137 -10.05 9.50 -9.01
C LEU A 137 -9.40 10.38 -10.08
N ILE A 138 -8.17 10.03 -10.52
CA ILE A 138 -7.51 10.70 -11.66
C ILE A 138 -8.35 10.55 -12.92
N MET A 139 -8.77 9.32 -13.27
CA MET A 139 -9.61 9.07 -14.46
C MET A 139 -10.95 9.80 -14.40
N ASN A 140 -11.54 9.98 -13.21
CA ASN A 140 -12.75 10.78 -13.04
C ASN A 140 -12.50 12.26 -13.36
N CYS A 141 -11.37 12.82 -12.92
CA CYS A 141 -10.96 14.17 -13.28
C CYS A 141 -10.70 14.33 -14.78
N GLU A 142 -10.06 13.34 -15.43
CA GLU A 142 -9.81 13.37 -16.88
C GLU A 142 -11.11 13.35 -17.69
N LYS A 143 -12.09 12.54 -17.28
CA LYS A 143 -13.38 12.40 -17.98
C LYS A 143 -14.33 13.56 -17.73
N ASN A 144 -14.31 14.13 -16.54
CA ASN A 144 -15.20 15.21 -16.13
C ASN A 144 -14.41 16.22 -15.29
N LEU A 145 -13.63 17.06 -15.97
CA LEU A 145 -12.79 18.06 -15.32
C LEU A 145 -13.67 19.16 -14.72
N ASN A 146 -13.73 19.20 -13.39
CA ASN A 146 -14.33 20.29 -12.62
C ASN A 146 -13.64 20.38 -11.25
N ILE A 147 -13.81 21.51 -10.58
CA ILE A 147 -13.11 21.79 -9.32
C ILE A 147 -13.50 20.84 -8.18
N GLU A 148 -14.73 20.33 -8.16
CA GLU A 148 -15.21 19.40 -7.13
C GLU A 148 -14.49 18.05 -7.21
N ASN A 149 -14.34 17.51 -8.43
CA ASN A 149 -13.59 16.28 -8.68
C ASN A 149 -12.11 16.43 -8.32
N VAL A 150 -11.49 17.55 -8.71
CA VAL A 150 -10.08 17.84 -8.40
C VAL A 150 -9.88 17.98 -6.88
N ASN A 151 -10.77 18.70 -6.19
CA ASN A 151 -10.71 18.83 -4.74
C ASN A 151 -10.95 17.49 -4.02
N THR A 152 -11.85 16.65 -4.53
CA THR A 152 -12.06 15.29 -3.99
C THR A 152 -10.78 14.45 -4.06
N LEU A 153 -10.07 14.50 -5.20
CA LEU A 153 -8.77 13.84 -5.35
C LEU A 153 -7.72 14.41 -4.38
N TYR A 154 -7.63 15.73 -4.27
CA TYR A 154 -6.69 16.40 -3.36
C TYR A 154 -6.97 16.08 -1.88
N GLU A 155 -8.23 16.10 -1.46
CA GLU A 155 -8.64 15.75 -0.09
C GLU A 155 -8.33 14.29 0.24
N PHE A 156 -8.59 13.36 -0.69
CA PHE A 156 -8.23 11.97 -0.50
C PHE A 156 -6.71 11.80 -0.35
N MET A 157 -5.94 12.43 -1.25
CA MET A 157 -4.48 12.41 -1.24
C MET A 157 -3.91 12.90 0.09
N THR A 158 -4.32 14.08 0.55
CA THR A 158 -3.81 14.68 1.80
C THR A 158 -4.18 13.87 3.04
N ARG A 159 -5.35 13.22 3.07
CA ARG A 159 -5.75 12.33 4.18
C ARG A 159 -4.94 11.02 4.21
N MET A 160 -4.60 10.49 3.04
CA MET A 160 -3.93 9.19 2.93
C MET A 160 -2.40 9.28 2.79
N GLU A 161 -1.85 10.48 2.63
CA GLU A 161 -0.43 10.72 2.32
C GLU A 161 0.50 9.95 3.26
N TYR A 162 0.28 10.08 4.57
CA TYR A 162 1.11 9.41 5.59
C TYR A 162 1.05 7.88 5.47
N LEU A 163 -0.14 7.32 5.25
CA LEU A 163 -0.32 5.86 5.12
C LEU A 163 0.35 5.34 3.86
N ILE A 164 0.19 6.04 2.74
CA ILE A 164 0.81 5.67 1.47
C ILE A 164 2.34 5.75 1.55
N GLN A 165 2.90 6.76 2.24
CA GLN A 165 4.33 6.91 2.49
C GLN A 165 4.94 5.73 3.28
N GLN A 166 4.15 4.94 4.01
CA GLN A 166 4.67 3.74 4.70
C GLN A 166 5.14 2.66 3.72
N HIS A 167 4.72 2.72 2.45
CA HIS A 167 5.26 1.88 1.38
C HIS A 167 6.59 2.40 0.82
N LYS A 168 7.23 3.37 1.49
CA LYS A 168 8.52 3.97 1.13
C LYS A 168 8.54 4.45 -0.33
N THR A 169 9.54 4.03 -1.11
CA THR A 169 9.75 4.48 -2.49
C THR A 169 8.51 4.32 -3.38
N PRO A 170 7.87 3.13 -3.49
CA PRO A 170 6.62 3.00 -4.24
C PRO A 170 5.50 3.94 -3.79
N GLY A 171 5.35 4.14 -2.48
CA GLY A 171 4.37 5.06 -1.91
C GLY A 171 4.62 6.50 -2.34
N CYS A 172 5.86 6.98 -2.18
CA CYS A 172 6.27 8.31 -2.62
C CYS A 172 6.11 8.51 -4.13
N LEU A 173 6.44 7.51 -4.95
CA LEU A 173 6.25 7.59 -6.41
C LEU A 173 4.76 7.65 -6.79
N LEU A 174 3.89 6.89 -6.13
CA LEU A 174 2.44 6.95 -6.33
C LEU A 174 1.88 8.34 -5.98
N LEU A 175 2.34 8.93 -4.88
CA LEU A 175 1.96 10.29 -4.47
C LEU A 175 2.49 11.33 -5.47
N ALA A 176 3.75 11.24 -5.88
CA ALA A 176 4.35 12.13 -6.86
C ALA A 176 3.58 12.12 -8.18
N HIS A 177 3.26 10.92 -8.68
CA HIS A 177 2.47 10.74 -9.89
C HIS A 177 1.10 11.41 -9.77
N THR A 178 0.43 11.25 -8.62
CA THR A 178 -0.88 11.86 -8.37
C THR A 178 -0.80 13.38 -8.28
N TYR A 179 0.21 13.92 -7.60
CA TYR A 179 0.44 15.37 -7.54
C TYR A 179 0.74 15.97 -8.91
N PHE A 180 1.45 15.25 -9.77
CA PHE A 180 1.69 15.68 -11.15
C PHE A 180 0.39 15.87 -11.93
N TYR A 181 -0.55 14.92 -11.83
CA TYR A 181 -1.88 15.06 -12.45
C TYR A 181 -2.70 16.19 -11.83
N LEU A 182 -2.75 16.27 -10.49
CA LEU A 182 -3.42 17.36 -9.78
C LEU A 182 -2.92 18.73 -10.25
N ALA A 183 -1.61 18.89 -10.41
CA ALA A 183 -1.01 20.12 -10.90
C ALA A 183 -1.49 20.48 -12.31
N GLY A 184 -1.58 19.49 -13.21
CA GLY A 184 -2.12 19.65 -14.55
C GLY A 184 -3.61 19.99 -14.58
N PHE A 185 -4.42 19.37 -13.70
CA PHE A 185 -5.85 19.68 -13.58
C PHE A 185 -6.08 21.09 -13.05
N TYR A 186 -5.39 21.51 -11.98
CA TYR A 186 -5.46 22.87 -11.47
C TYR A 186 -5.00 23.89 -12.52
N GLN A 187 -3.93 23.60 -13.26
CA GLN A 187 -3.48 24.46 -14.36
C GLN A 187 -4.54 24.62 -15.45
N SER A 188 -5.24 23.54 -15.80
CA SER A 188 -6.31 23.54 -16.81
C SER A 188 -7.56 24.32 -16.36
N LEU A 189 -7.73 24.52 -15.05
CA LEU A 189 -8.77 25.34 -14.43
C LEU A 189 -8.31 26.78 -14.12
N ASP A 190 -7.13 27.19 -14.61
CA ASP A 190 -6.47 28.49 -14.35
C ASP A 190 -6.16 28.76 -12.85
N LEU A 191 -6.07 27.70 -12.04
CA LEU A 191 -5.71 27.73 -10.62
C LEU A 191 -4.18 27.59 -10.45
N LYS A 192 -3.46 28.64 -10.82
CA LYS A 192 -1.99 28.64 -10.93
C LYS A 192 -1.27 28.41 -9.60
N LYS A 193 -1.83 28.90 -8.49
CA LYS A 193 -1.22 28.77 -7.17
C LYS A 193 -1.25 27.31 -6.72
N GLU A 194 -2.41 26.71 -6.77
CA GLU A 194 -2.69 25.31 -6.43
C GLU A 194 -1.89 24.36 -7.33
N SER A 195 -1.80 24.67 -8.62
CA SER A 195 -0.95 23.94 -9.56
C SER A 195 0.53 23.97 -9.15
N THR A 196 1.05 25.14 -8.79
CA THR A 196 2.45 25.30 -8.36
C THR A 196 2.74 24.57 -7.05
N GLU A 197 1.79 24.61 -6.10
CA GLU A 197 1.87 23.86 -4.85
C GLU A 197 1.90 22.34 -5.12
N CYS A 198 1.03 21.84 -6.00
CA CYS A 198 1.05 20.42 -6.39
C CYS A 198 2.34 20.01 -7.10
N TYR A 199 2.89 20.83 -7.99
CA TYR A 199 4.20 20.54 -8.58
C TYR A 199 5.34 20.54 -7.54
N SER A 200 5.26 21.41 -6.52
CA SER A 200 6.21 21.41 -5.40
C SER A 200 6.14 20.10 -4.62
N SER A 201 4.92 19.67 -4.27
CA SER A 201 4.69 18.38 -3.58
C SER A 201 5.11 17.19 -4.44
N CYS A 202 4.89 17.24 -5.76
CA CYS A 202 5.39 16.24 -6.69
C CYS A 202 6.92 16.10 -6.59
N TRP A 203 7.66 17.22 -6.61
CA TRP A 203 9.12 17.19 -6.53
C TRP A 203 9.62 16.69 -5.17
N GLU A 204 8.98 17.13 -4.10
CA GLU A 204 9.27 16.68 -2.73
C GLU A 204 9.13 15.16 -2.61
N GLN A 205 8.03 14.58 -3.11
CA GLN A 205 7.83 13.13 -3.09
C GLN A 205 8.80 12.37 -4.00
N LEU A 206 9.14 12.89 -5.19
CA LEU A 206 10.17 12.30 -6.04
C LEU A 206 11.53 12.27 -5.35
N HIS A 207 11.90 13.33 -4.64
CA HIS A 207 13.15 13.36 -3.92
C HIS A 207 13.14 12.44 -2.69
N LEU A 208 12.03 12.40 -1.94
CA LEU A 208 11.88 11.47 -0.83
C LEU A 208 11.95 10.01 -1.30
N ALA A 209 11.35 9.68 -2.46
CA ALA A 209 11.48 8.36 -3.09
C ALA A 209 12.94 8.03 -3.39
N GLN A 210 13.70 8.98 -3.96
CA GLN A 210 15.12 8.81 -4.26
C GLN A 210 15.95 8.55 -2.99
N LEU A 211 15.66 9.26 -1.89
CA LEU A 211 16.36 9.07 -0.61
C LEU A 211 16.06 7.70 0.02
N LEU A 212 14.87 7.14 -0.21
CA LEU A 212 14.42 5.86 0.34
C LEU A 212 14.75 4.65 -0.54
N GLU A 213 15.16 4.86 -1.79
CA GLU A 213 15.29 3.81 -2.82
C GLU A 213 16.16 2.64 -2.35
N SER A 214 17.34 2.94 -1.84
CA SER A 214 18.33 1.95 -1.37
C SER A 214 17.84 1.01 -0.26
N ILE A 215 16.80 1.41 0.49
CA ILE A 215 16.20 0.63 1.57
C ILE A 215 14.77 0.14 1.25
N SER A 216 14.34 0.31 0.00
CA SER A 216 12.99 0.00 -0.48
C SER A 216 12.94 -1.16 -1.46
N GLU A 217 14.03 -1.90 -1.64
CA GLU A 217 14.13 -3.04 -2.57
C GLU A 217 12.98 -4.07 -2.42
N ARG A 218 12.55 -4.34 -1.19
CA ARG A 218 11.46 -5.29 -0.92
C ARG A 218 10.11 -4.70 -1.34
N GLU A 219 9.88 -3.43 -1.03
CA GLU A 219 8.67 -2.68 -1.36
C GLU A 219 8.55 -2.51 -2.88
N ILE A 220 9.63 -2.14 -3.57
CA ILE A 220 9.70 -2.01 -5.04
C ILE A 220 9.38 -3.36 -5.70
N HIS A 221 10.04 -4.43 -5.25
CA HIS A 221 9.78 -5.78 -5.75
C HIS A 221 8.31 -6.18 -5.59
N ASN A 222 7.72 -5.92 -4.42
CA ASN A 222 6.33 -6.26 -4.15
C ASN A 222 5.38 -5.40 -5.00
N ALA A 223 5.47 -4.08 -4.89
CA ALA A 223 4.57 -3.12 -5.53
C ALA A 223 4.47 -3.28 -7.04
N TYR A 224 5.59 -3.62 -7.69
CA TYR A 224 5.69 -3.71 -9.15
C TYR A 224 5.93 -5.13 -9.64
N PHE A 225 5.64 -6.13 -8.80
CA PHE A 225 5.74 -7.56 -9.14
C PHE A 225 7.09 -7.96 -9.76
N GLY A 226 8.19 -7.40 -9.25
CA GLY A 226 9.55 -7.67 -9.71
C GLY A 226 9.95 -7.00 -11.03
N GLN A 227 9.09 -6.15 -11.61
CA GLN A 227 9.35 -5.49 -12.89
C GLN A 227 10.12 -4.16 -12.76
N GLY A 228 10.51 -3.77 -11.54
CA GLY A 228 11.27 -2.56 -11.29
C GLY A 228 10.44 -1.28 -11.39
N LEU A 229 11.14 -0.14 -11.48
CA LEU A 229 10.54 1.19 -11.39
C LEU A 229 9.88 1.66 -12.68
N ALA A 230 10.13 1.05 -13.83
CA ALA A 230 9.43 1.37 -15.08
C ALA A 230 7.89 1.31 -14.92
N MET A 231 7.37 0.45 -14.04
CA MET A 231 5.94 0.33 -13.76
C MET A 231 5.38 1.43 -12.84
N SER A 232 6.23 2.27 -12.26
CA SER A 232 5.81 3.29 -11.27
C SER A 232 5.34 4.61 -11.90
N ASN A 233 5.67 4.86 -13.17
CA ASN A 233 5.53 6.18 -13.77
C ASN A 233 5.06 6.11 -15.23
N ALA A 234 4.43 7.20 -15.68
CA ALA A 234 3.87 7.31 -17.03
C ALA A 234 4.93 7.29 -18.15
N PHE A 235 6.22 7.39 -17.84
CA PHE A 235 7.29 7.45 -18.83
C PHE A 235 7.96 6.08 -19.08
N GLY A 236 7.69 5.07 -18.24
CA GLY A 236 8.37 3.78 -18.32
C GLY A 236 9.84 3.83 -17.97
N LEU A 237 10.26 4.78 -17.13
CA LEU A 237 11.67 4.99 -16.76
C LEU A 237 12.03 4.21 -15.49
N ASP A 238 13.23 3.63 -15.48
CA ASP A 238 13.72 2.80 -14.36
C ASP A 238 14.51 3.60 -13.31
N SER A 239 14.82 4.86 -13.56
CA SER A 239 15.55 5.72 -12.62
C SER A 239 14.72 6.91 -12.15
N ILE A 240 14.66 7.11 -10.82
CA ILE A 240 14.03 8.30 -10.23
C ILE A 240 14.70 9.59 -10.70
N SER A 241 16.01 9.56 -10.95
CA SER A 241 16.73 10.71 -11.52
C SER A 241 16.22 11.06 -12.92
N GLU A 242 16.00 10.05 -13.77
CA GLU A 242 15.47 10.25 -15.12
C GLU A 242 14.03 10.75 -15.08
N ILE A 243 13.21 10.26 -14.14
CA ILE A 243 11.84 10.77 -13.91
C ILE A 243 11.88 12.25 -13.53
N LYS A 244 12.75 12.65 -12.59
CA LYS A 244 12.95 14.06 -12.19
C LYS A 244 13.37 14.93 -13.38
N ASP A 245 14.33 14.47 -14.16
CA ASP A 245 14.79 15.18 -15.36
C ASP A 245 13.66 15.34 -16.39
N ARG A 246 12.83 14.31 -16.57
CA ARG A 246 11.69 14.35 -17.48
C ARG A 246 10.62 15.33 -17.01
N CYS A 247 10.28 15.33 -15.73
CA CYS A 247 9.37 16.32 -15.13
C CYS A 247 9.87 17.76 -15.36
N ARG A 248 11.18 18.00 -15.18
CA ARG A 248 11.81 19.30 -15.47
C ARG A 248 11.69 19.70 -16.93
N GLN A 249 11.91 18.77 -17.86
CA GLN A 249 11.79 19.04 -19.29
C GLN A 249 10.37 19.43 -19.71
N PHE A 250 9.34 18.82 -19.11
CA PHE A 250 7.95 19.16 -19.39
C PHE A 250 7.54 20.53 -18.82
N ASN A 251 8.03 20.88 -17.62
CA ASN A 251 7.63 22.11 -16.93
C ASN A 251 8.83 22.94 -16.42
N PRO A 252 9.72 23.43 -17.30
CA PRO A 252 10.98 24.06 -16.89
C PRO A 252 10.77 25.38 -16.14
N LYS A 253 9.67 26.09 -16.43
CA LYS A 253 9.31 27.34 -15.74
C LYS A 253 8.81 27.12 -14.31
N VAL A 254 8.32 25.92 -14.01
CA VAL A 254 7.81 25.56 -12.68
C VAL A 254 8.94 25.00 -11.83
N PHE A 255 9.70 24.04 -12.36
CA PHE A 255 10.80 23.37 -11.66
C PHE A 255 12.09 24.20 -11.65
N THR A 256 12.01 25.43 -11.14
CA THR A 256 13.15 26.33 -10.94
C THR A 256 14.12 25.78 -9.90
N ASP A 257 15.38 26.19 -9.97
CA ASP A 257 16.42 25.76 -9.02
C ASP A 257 16.06 26.07 -7.56
N ALA A 258 15.40 27.22 -7.32
CA ALA A 258 14.95 27.62 -6.00
C ALA A 258 13.87 26.68 -5.44
N LEU A 259 12.86 26.34 -6.25
CA LEU A 259 11.79 25.41 -5.85
C LEU A 259 12.35 24.02 -5.57
N ARG A 260 13.24 23.52 -6.44
CA ARG A 260 13.88 22.21 -6.27
C ARG A 260 14.70 22.17 -4.98
N SER A 261 15.58 23.14 -4.77
CA SER A 261 16.44 23.17 -3.57
C SER A 261 15.62 23.23 -2.27
N ALA A 262 14.54 24.04 -2.25
CA ALA A 262 13.67 24.15 -1.07
C ALA A 262 12.89 22.86 -0.78
N THR A 263 12.34 22.22 -1.82
CA THR A 263 11.57 20.97 -1.68
C THR A 263 12.47 19.78 -1.35
N GLU A 264 13.70 19.74 -1.88
CA GLU A 264 14.70 18.73 -1.56
C GLU A 264 15.11 18.82 -0.08
N ALA A 265 15.42 20.02 0.43
CA ALA A 265 15.70 20.21 1.86
C ALA A 265 14.53 19.79 2.76
N LYS A 266 13.28 20.04 2.34
CA LYS A 266 12.08 19.60 3.08
C LYS A 266 11.96 18.07 3.11
N ALA A 267 12.21 17.39 2.00
CA ALA A 267 12.21 15.93 1.94
C ALA A 267 13.31 15.31 2.81
N GLU A 268 14.51 15.91 2.85
CA GLU A 268 15.57 15.51 3.78
C GLU A 268 15.17 15.67 5.26
N MET A 269 14.50 16.77 5.61
CA MET A 269 13.96 16.95 6.96
C MET A 269 12.90 15.89 7.30
N MET A 270 12.00 15.57 6.35
CA MET A 270 10.99 14.53 6.55
C MET A 270 11.63 13.15 6.76
N LEU A 271 12.67 12.81 5.99
CA LEU A 271 13.43 11.57 6.15
C LEU A 271 13.97 11.45 7.58
N ASN A 272 14.63 12.51 8.06
CA ASN A 272 15.25 12.55 9.38
C ASN A 272 14.23 12.46 10.53
N ASN A 273 13.04 13.03 10.36
CA ASN A 273 12.03 13.07 11.41
C ASN A 273 11.11 11.84 11.44
N LYS A 274 10.85 11.19 10.30
CA LYS A 274 9.82 10.14 10.18
C LYS A 274 10.39 8.73 9.94
N PHE A 275 11.56 8.62 9.32
CA PHE A 275 12.08 7.33 8.85
C PHE A 275 13.30 6.85 9.63
N LYS A 276 14.00 7.74 10.35
CA LYS A 276 15.27 7.43 11.04
C LYS A 276 15.13 6.40 12.17
N ASP A 277 14.05 6.45 12.96
CA ASP A 277 13.78 5.47 14.03
C ASP A 277 13.59 4.02 13.53
N ASN A 278 13.19 3.84 12.26
CA ASN A 278 13.10 2.54 11.59
C ASN A 278 14.38 2.17 10.82
N MET A 279 15.25 3.14 10.51
CA MET A 279 16.51 2.91 9.79
C MET A 279 17.58 2.30 10.71
N ASP A 280 17.73 2.80 11.93
CA ASP A 280 18.78 2.31 12.85
C ASP A 280 18.59 0.81 13.19
N LYS A 281 17.35 0.34 13.29
CA LYS A 281 17.03 -1.09 13.51
C LYS A 281 17.34 -1.98 12.30
N ASN A 282 17.12 -1.49 11.07
CA ASN A 282 17.38 -2.27 9.85
C ASN A 282 18.87 -2.36 9.51
N ILE A 283 19.66 -1.35 9.87
CA ILE A 283 21.12 -1.36 9.68
C ILE A 283 21.77 -2.34 10.66
N GLU A 284 21.36 -2.36 11.93
CA GLU A 284 21.83 -3.36 12.91
C GLU A 284 21.47 -4.80 12.52
N ASP A 285 20.27 -5.04 11.99
CA ASP A 285 19.85 -6.37 11.51
C ASP A 285 20.61 -6.83 10.25
N THR A 286 21.05 -5.89 9.42
CA THR A 286 21.85 -6.19 8.21
C THR A 286 23.32 -6.43 8.57
N LEU A 287 23.85 -5.72 9.57
CA LEU A 287 25.21 -5.91 10.07
C LEU A 287 25.35 -7.17 10.94
N SER A 288 24.35 -7.50 11.75
CA SER A 288 24.35 -8.71 12.61
C SER A 288 24.23 -10.02 11.81
N LYS A 289 23.55 -9.99 10.66
CA LYS A 289 23.47 -11.15 9.75
C LYS A 289 24.74 -11.36 8.92
N ASN A 290 25.57 -10.33 8.75
CA ASN A 290 26.84 -10.41 8.02
C ASN A 290 28.05 -10.73 8.92
N SER A 291 27.94 -10.62 10.25
CA SER A 291 29.00 -11.01 11.19
C SER A 291 28.95 -12.48 11.62
N GLY A 292 27.88 -13.22 11.28
CA GLY A 292 27.75 -14.66 11.55
C GLY A 292 28.36 -15.60 10.51
N LEU A 293 29.03 -15.06 9.49
CA LEU A 293 29.72 -15.81 8.43
C LEU A 293 31.19 -15.37 8.33
N GLN A 294 31.93 -15.52 9.43
CA GLN A 294 33.40 -15.60 9.38
C GLN A 294 33.89 -16.69 10.33
N CYS A 295 34.44 -17.73 9.71
CA CYS A 295 35.17 -18.90 10.23
C CYS A 295 34.37 -19.96 11.01
#